data_AF-A0A174PBV6-F1
#
_entry.id   AF-A0A174PBV6-F1
#
_cell.length_a   1.000
_cell.length_b   1.000
_cell.length_c   1.000
_cell.angle_alpha   90.00
_cell.angle_beta   90.00
_cell.angle_gamma   90.00
#
_symmetry.space_group_name_H-M   'P 1'
#
loop_
_entity.id
_entity.type
_entity.pdbx_description
1 polymer ?
#
loop_
_entity_poly.entity_id
_entity_poly.type
_entity_poly.pdbx_seq_one_letter_code
_entity_poly.pdbx_strand_id
1 'polypeptide(L)' 'MVNTKEMTESLIKELAFSEEELRELKAAKEKPIVFDEDCPETTPERALKFRRVNPPRGAGKKRA' A
#
# COMPACT_ATOMS: atom_id res chain seq x y z
N MET A 1 -6.11 -2.97 -6.02
CA MET A 1 -6.60 -4.17 -5.32
C MET A 1 -7.70 -4.75 -6.20
N VAL A 2 -7.56 -5.99 -6.68
CA VAL A 2 -8.51 -6.59 -7.62
C VAL A 2 -9.81 -6.90 -6.88
N ASN A 3 -10.96 -6.58 -7.50
CA ASN A 3 -12.27 -6.90 -6.93
C ASN A 3 -12.66 -8.32 -7.33
N THR A 4 -12.71 -9.25 -6.37
CA THR A 4 -12.98 -10.67 -6.62
C THR A 4 -14.45 -11.06 -6.54
N LYS A 5 -15.36 -10.12 -6.22
CA LYS A 5 -16.77 -10.41 -5.94
C LYS A 5 -17.56 -10.99 -7.13
N GLU A 6 -17.10 -10.77 -8.35
CA GLU A 6 -17.76 -11.19 -9.59
C GLU A 6 -16.97 -12.30 -10.33
N MET A 7 -15.87 -12.77 -9.74
CA MET A 7 -14.95 -13.73 -10.37
C MET A 7 -15.37 -15.16 -10.04
N THR A 8 -15.23 -16.08 -11.01
CA THR A 8 -15.44 -17.50 -10.77
C THR A 8 -14.33 -18.07 -9.88
N GLU A 9 -14.64 -19.14 -9.13
CA GLU A 9 -13.68 -19.79 -8.24
C GLU A 9 -12.43 -20.31 -8.97
N SER A 10 -12.57 -20.71 -10.24
CA SER A 10 -11.44 -21.12 -11.08
C SER A 10 -10.49 -19.96 -11.35
N LEU A 11 -11.02 -18.80 -11.72
CA LEU A 11 -10.24 -17.61 -12.03
C LEU A 11 -9.57 -17.03 -10.78
N ILE A 12 -10.23 -17.14 -9.62
CA ILE A 12 -9.63 -16.75 -8.34
C ILE A 12 -8.43 -17.64 -8.00
N LYS A 13 -8.50 -18.95 -8.27
CA LYS A 13 -7.40 -19.88 -8.02
C LYS A 13 -6.21 -19.64 -8.96
N GLU A 14 -6.46 -19.33 -10.23
CA GLU A 14 -5.40 -18.98 -11.19
C GLU A 14 -4.71 -17.66 -10.83
N LEU A 15 -5.43 -16.72 -10.23
CA LEU A 15 -4.90 -15.41 -9.81
C LEU A 15 -4.33 -15.43 -8.39
N ALA A 16 -4.51 -16.52 -7.65
CA ALA A 16 -3.94 -16.67 -6.32
C ALA A 16 -2.44 -16.95 -6.42
N PHE A 17 -1.68 -16.38 -5.49
CA PHE A 17 -0.26 -16.70 -5.34
C PHE A 17 -0.07 -18.19 -5.05
N SER A 18 1.01 -18.76 -5.56
CA SER A 18 1.47 -20.10 -5.23
C SER A 18 1.87 -20.20 -3.75
N GLU A 19 1.93 -21.43 -3.23
CA GLU A 19 2.34 -21.67 -1.83
C GLU A 19 3.76 -21.16 -1.54
N GLU A 20 4.66 -21.24 -2.52
CA GLU A 20 6.04 -20.74 -2.43
C GLU A 20 6.05 -19.21 -2.33
N GLU A 21 5.34 -18.51 -3.21
CA GLU A 21 5.23 -17.05 -3.18
C GLU A 21 4.60 -16.55 -1.87
N LEU A 22 3.59 -17.26 -1.34
CA LEU A 22 2.98 -16.93 -0.05
C LEU A 22 3.98 -17.08 1.11
N ARG A 23 4.88 -18.06 1.05
CA ARG A 23 5.93 -18.25 2.06
C ARG A 23 6.98 -17.15 2.00
N GLU A 24 7.38 -16.75 0.80
CA GLU A 24 8.30 -15.62 0.61
C GLU A 24 7.69 -14.31 1.10
N LEU A 25 6.41 -14.05 0.79
CA LEU A 25 5.70 -12.86 1.28
C LEU A 25 5.62 -12.82 2.81
N LYS A 26 5.43 -13.95 3.48
CA LYS A 26 5.47 -14.02 4.95
C LYS A 26 6.86 -13.71 5.49
N ALA A 27 7.90 -14.32 4.92
CA ALA A 27 9.28 -14.07 5.32
C ALA A 27 9.70 -12.60 5.06
N ALA A 28 9.24 -12.00 3.97
CA ALA A 28 9.49 -10.60 3.66
C ALA A 28 8.78 -9.65 4.64
N LYS A 29 7.57 -9.98 5.09
CA LYS A 29 6.84 -9.20 6.11
C LYS A 29 7.48 -9.27 7.50
N GLU A 30 8.11 -10.38 7.85
CA GLU A 30 8.82 -10.53 9.12
C GLU A 30 10.16 -9.79 9.15
N LYS A 31 10.78 -9.58 7.97
CA LYS A 31 12.01 -8.80 7.88
C LYS A 31 11.73 -7.33 8.22
N PRO A 32 12.48 -6.73 9.16
CA PRO A 32 12.32 -5.33 9.49
C PRO A 32 12.68 -4.47 8.26
N ILE A 33 11.89 -3.42 8.05
CA ILE A 33 12.23 -2.39 7.05
C ILE A 33 13.41 -1.61 7.63
N VAL A 34 14.57 -1.71 6.98
CA VAL A 34 15.77 -0.97 7.37
C VAL A 34 15.96 0.17 6.37
N PHE A 35 16.08 1.37 6.89
CA PHE A 35 16.37 2.58 6.12
C PHE A 35 17.88 2.83 6.20
N ASP A 36 18.49 3.09 5.04
CA ASP A 36 19.92 3.41 4.94
C ASP A 36 20.16 4.93 5.04
N GLU A 37 21.43 5.33 5.02
CA GLU A 37 21.82 6.75 5.08
C GLU A 37 21.35 7.53 3.84
N ASP A 38 21.23 6.85 2.69
CA ASP A 38 20.78 7.43 1.42
C ASP A 38 19.25 7.59 1.36
N CYS A 39 18.49 6.74 2.06
CA CYS A 39 17.04 6.73 2.14
C CYS A 39 16.57 6.67 3.60
N PRO A 40 16.75 7.76 4.37
CA PRO A 40 16.37 7.80 5.77
C PRO A 40 14.84 7.82 5.93
N GLU A 41 14.37 7.35 7.07
CA GLU A 41 12.95 7.39 7.44
C GLU A 41 12.37 8.80 7.23
N THR A 42 11.26 8.86 6.48
CA THR A 42 10.51 10.11 6.35
C THR A 42 9.84 10.44 7.68
N THR A 43 10.45 11.35 8.44
CA THR A 43 9.88 11.85 9.70
C THR A 43 8.60 12.65 9.44
N PRO A 44 7.68 12.72 10.43
CA PRO A 44 6.47 13.56 10.32
C PRO A 44 6.79 15.03 10.03
N GLU A 45 7.88 15.56 10.58
CA GLU A 45 8.35 16.92 10.32
C GLU A 45 8.76 17.12 8.86
N ARG A 46 9.36 16.11 8.24
CA ARG A 46 9.69 16.11 6.81
C ARG A 46 8.43 15.99 5.96
N ALA A 47 7.45 15.19 6.38
CA ALA A 47 6.16 15.02 5.71
C ALA A 47 5.36 16.34 5.62
N LEU A 48 5.41 17.18 6.67
CA LEU A 48 4.75 18.49 6.70
C LEU A 48 5.27 19.47 5.64
N LYS A 49 6.52 19.31 5.18
CA LYS A 49 7.11 20.11 4.10
C LYS A 49 6.54 19.76 2.72
N PHE A 50 5.94 18.58 2.58
CA PHE A 50 5.29 18.17 1.34
C PHE A 50 3.84 18.65 1.32
N ARG A 51 3.61 19.80 0.69
CA ARG A 51 2.25 20.27 0.41
C ARG A 51 1.63 19.38 -0.66
N ARG A 52 0.44 18.83 -0.39
CA ARG A 52 -0.35 18.16 -1.44
C ARG A 52 -0.61 19.15 -2.58
N VAL A 53 -0.11 18.83 -3.77
CA VAL A 53 -0.35 19.62 -4.98
C VAL A 53 -1.82 19.52 -5.41
N ASN A 54 -2.45 18.37 -5.16
CA ASN A 54 -3.86 18.16 -5.41
C ASN A 54 -4.65 18.24 -4.08
N PRO A 55 -5.58 19.21 -3.92
CA PRO A 55 -6.36 19.33 -2.70
C PRO A 55 -7.19 18.05 -2.43
N PRO A 56 -7.43 17.72 -1.15
CA PRO A 56 -8.27 16.58 -0.82
C PRO A 56 -9.68 16.79 -1.37
N ARG A 57 -10.25 15.73 -1.96
CA ARG A 57 -11.60 15.78 -2.54
C ARG A 57 -12.58 16.19 -1.43
N GLY A 58 -13.23 17.34 -1.60
CA GLY A 58 -14.19 17.88 -0.63
C GLY A 58 -13.69 19.00 0.29
N ALA A 59 -12.43 19.44 0.19
CA ALA A 59 -11.86 20.53 1.01
C ALA A 59 -12.59 21.90 0.90
N GLY A 60 -13.54 22.04 -0.03
CA GLY A 60 -14.35 23.25 -0.22
C GLY A 60 -15.85 23.08 0.07
N LYS A 61 -16.32 21.88 0.47
CA LYS A 61 -17.72 21.71 0.88
C LYS A 61 -17.85 22.19 2.33
N LYS A 62 -18.13 23.49 2.50
CA LYS A 62 -18.78 23.95 3.73
C LYS A 62 -20.05 23.11 3.87
N ARG A 63 -20.20 22.42 4.99
CA ARG A 63 -21.47 21.77 5.35
C ARG A 63 -22.49 22.90 5.42
N ALA A 64 -23.40 22.94 4.44
CA ALA A 64 -24.58 23.78 4.45
C ALA A 64 -25.57 23.23 5.48
#